data_AF-A0A6S6QF54-F1
#
_entry.id   AF-A0A6S6QF54-F1
#
_cell.length_a   1.000
_cell.length_b   1.000
_cell.length_c   1.000
_cell.angle_alpha   90.00
_cell.angle_beta   90.00
_cell.angle_gamma   90.00
#
_symmetry.space_group_name_H-M   'P 1'
#
loop_
_entity.id
_entity.type
_entity.pdbx_description
1 polymer ?
#
loop_
_entity_poly.entity_id
_entity_poly.type
_entity_poly.pdbx_seq_one_letter_code
_entity_poly.pdbx_strand_id
1 'polypeptide(L)' 'MPSTFRLLRNLAVLAALVFAGVWALATFVEPTPREMSVIVPIDVEK' A
#
# COMPACT_ATOMS: atom_id res chain seq x y z
N MET A 1 31.61 18.64 -1.77
CA MET A 1 30.78 17.51 -2.25
C MET A 1 29.66 18.06 -3.12
N PRO A 2 29.59 17.71 -4.42
CA PRO A 2 28.59 18.24 -5.33
C PRO A 2 27.17 17.95 -4.81
N SER A 3 26.31 18.97 -4.78
CA SER A 3 24.96 18.96 -4.20
C SER A 3 24.07 17.83 -4.76
N THR A 4 24.26 17.44 -6.01
CA THR A 4 23.52 16.38 -6.69
C THR A 4 23.67 15.02 -6.02
N PHE A 5 24.88 14.63 -5.61
CA PHE A 5 25.09 13.32 -4.98
C PHE A 5 24.42 13.24 -3.60
N ARG A 6 24.36 14.37 -2.87
CA ARG A 6 23.62 14.45 -1.60
C ARG A 6 22.12 14.27 -1.82
N LEU A 7 21.56 14.85 -2.89
CA LEU A 7 20.16 14.66 -3.26
C LEU A 7 19.86 13.19 -3.57
N LEU A 8 20.67 12.55 -4.43
CA LEU A 8 20.49 11.15 -4.82
C LEU A 8 20.59 10.21 -3.62
N ARG A 9 21.55 10.43 -2.72
CA ARG A 9 21.66 9.67 -1.48
C ARG A 9 20.39 9.79 -0.63
N ASN A 10 19.85 10.99 -0.48
CA ASN A 10 18.63 11.19 0.31
C ASN A 10 17.43 10.48 -0.35
N LEU A 11 17.32 10.53 -1.68
CA LEU A 11 16.27 9.81 -2.42
C LEU A 11 16.41 8.30 -2.29
N ALA A 12 17.63 7.77 -2.36
CA ALA A 12 17.88 6.34 -2.17
C ALA A 12 17.45 5.86 -0.78
N VAL A 13 17.74 6.65 0.26
CA VAL A 13 17.30 6.36 1.63
C VAL A 13 15.77 6.41 1.73
N LEU A 14 15.13 7.42 1.17
CA LEU A 14 13.66 7.53 1.18
C LEU A 14 12.99 6.36 0.44
N ALA A 15 13.49 6.01 -0.75
CA ALA A 15 12.99 4.88 -1.52
C ALA A 15 13.16 3.57 -0.76
N ALA A 16 14.31 3.36 -0.12
CA ALA A 16 14.55 2.19 0.71
C ALA A 16 13.60 2.11 1.90
N LEU A 17 13.32 3.23 2.58
CA LEU A 17 12.38 3.27 3.70
C LEU A 17 10.95 2.96 3.27
N VAL A 18 10.49 3.56 2.17
CA VAL A 18 9.15 3.30 1.63
C VAL A 18 9.03 1.84 1.21
N PHE A 19 10.00 1.33 0.47
CA PHE A 19 10.01 -0.07 0.02
C PHE A 19 10.04 -1.04 1.21
N ALA A 20 10.88 -0.80 2.21
CA ALA A 20 10.95 -1.62 3.42
C ALA A 20 9.61 -1.61 4.18
N GLY A 21 8.95 -0.45 4.27
CA GLY A 21 7.63 -0.33 4.89
C GLY A 21 6.56 -1.15 4.15
N VAL A 22 6.48 -1.01 2.83
CA VAL A 22 5.53 -1.79 2.01
C VAL A 22 5.84 -3.29 2.08
N TRP A 23 7.11 -3.67 1.98
CA TRP A 23 7.53 -5.06 2.09
C TRP A 23 7.15 -5.66 3.44
N ALA A 24 7.39 -4.94 4.54
CA ALA A 24 7.00 -5.39 5.87
C ALA A 24 5.48 -5.56 6.01
N LEU A 25 4.68 -4.64 5.47
CA LEU A 25 3.23 -4.80 5.46
C LEU A 25 2.80 -6.03 4.65
N ALA A 26 3.39 -6.24 3.49
CA ALA A 26 3.04 -7.39 2.63
C ALA A 26 3.43 -8.74 3.24
N THR A 27 4.47 -8.80 4.08
CA THR A 27 4.96 -10.08 4.65
C THR A 27 4.45 -10.35 6.06
N PHE A 28 4.20 -9.32 6.86
CA PHE A 28 3.84 -9.49 8.28
C PHE A 28 2.38 -9.16 8.59
N VAL A 29 1.60 -8.66 7.62
CA VAL A 29 0.17 -8.38 7.82
C VAL A 29 -0.66 -9.33 6.97
N GLU A 30 -1.48 -10.14 7.63
CA GLU A 30 -2.51 -10.95 6.97
C GLU A 30 -3.74 -10.08 6.66
N PRO A 31 -4.12 -9.94 5.37
CA PRO A 31 -5.36 -9.26 5.02
C PRO A 31 -6.53 -10.06 5.55
N THR A 32 -7.49 -9.40 6.21
CA THR A 32 -8.77 -10.03 6.59
C THR A 32 -9.78 -9.74 5.49
N PRO A 33 -10.08 -10.69 4.58
CA PRO A 33 -11.07 -10.46 3.54
C PRO A 33 -12.43 -10.44 4.21
N ARG A 34 -13.10 -9.29 4.24
CA ARG A 34 -14.50 -9.25 4.69
C ARG A 34 -15.36 -9.83 3.59
N GLU A 35 -16.16 -10.83 3.92
CA GLU A 35 -17.27 -11.22 3.05
C GLU A 35 -18.30 -10.08 3.09
N MET A 36 -18.32 -9.27 2.04
CA MET A 36 -19.35 -8.25 1.87
C MET A 36 -20.52 -8.90 1.13
N SER A 37 -21.41 -9.57 1.87
CA SER A 37 -22.70 -9.98 1.33
C SER A 37 -23.61 -8.75 1.27
N VAL A 38 -23.69 -8.13 0.10
CA VAL A 38 -24.76 -7.17 -0.18
C VAL A 38 -25.97 -7.97 -0.60
N ILE A 39 -27.01 -7.98 0.23
CA ILE A 39 -28.33 -8.45 -0.20
C ILE A 39 -28.79 -7.43 -1.26
N VAL A 40 -28.75 -7.83 -2.53
CA VAL A 40 -29.34 -7.04 -3.62
C VAL A 40 -30.86 -7.14 -3.47
N PRO A 41 -31.57 -6.04 -3.19
CA PRO A 41 -33.02 -6.03 -3.22
C PRO A 41 -33.45 -6.34 -4.65
N ILE A 42 -34.24 -7.39 -4.84
CA ILE A 42 -34.94 -7.60 -6.11
C ILE A 42 -36.15 -6.68 -6.03
N ASP A 43 -36.03 -5.48 -6.58
CA ASP A 43 -37.18 -4.63 -6.85
C ASP A 43 -37.98 -5.34 -7.95
N VAL A 44 -38.88 -6.23 -7.54
CA VAL A 44 -39.93 -6.77 -8.40
C VAL A 44 -40.89 -5.61 -8.63
N GLU A 45 -40.55 -4.80 -9.61
CA GLU A 45 -41.37 -3.69 -10.09
C GLU A 45 -42.76 -4.24 -10.46
N LYS A 46 -43.77 -3.69 -9.79
CA LYS A 46 -45.19 -4.04 -9.94
C LYS A 46 -45.76 -3.54 -11.26
#